data_AF-A0A2Z6N5W1-F1
#
_entry.id   AF-A0A2Z6N5W1-F1
#
_cell.length_a   1.000
_cell.length_b   1.000
_cell.length_c   1.000
_cell.angle_alpha   90.00
_cell.angle_beta   90.00
_cell.angle_gamma   90.00
#
_symmetry.space_group_name_H-M   'P 1'
#
loop_
_entity.id
_entity.type
_entity.pdbx_description
1 polymer ?
#
loop_
_entity_poly.entity_id
_entity_poly.type
_entity_poly.pdbx_seq_one_letter_code
_entity_poly.pdbx_strand_id
1 'polypeptide(L)'
;MENLLTTSTFTYSPVNSGSRGLRKSRNSSISIQGHCVKAMRIEKSLEELYNVKVERKVSPKKLAQLGVSKWSVWKTGKSRFPWDWQVDQLVYIEEGEVRVVPEGSKHFMQFVAGDLIRYPKWFEADLWFNGLYQERYSFRAYGDDN
;
A
#
# COMPACT_ATOMS: atom_id res chain seq x y z
N MET A 1 -47.88 17.73 27.02
CA MET A 1 -47.60 16.48 27.73
C MET A 1 -46.12 16.23 27.57
N GLU A 2 -45.38 16.56 28.62
CA GLU A 2 -43.94 16.29 28.79
C GLU A 2 -43.67 14.79 28.73
N ASN A 3 -42.43 14.40 28.38
CA ASN A 3 -41.68 13.22 28.86
C ASN A 3 -40.29 13.26 28.20
N LEU A 4 -39.22 13.63 28.91
CA LEU A 4 -38.45 12.94 29.96
C LEU A 4 -37.05 12.61 29.42
N LEU A 5 -36.10 13.46 29.80
CA LEU A 5 -34.66 13.33 29.59
C LEU A 5 -34.13 12.12 30.35
N THR A 6 -33.43 11.20 29.67
CA THR A 6 -32.68 10.12 30.32
C THR A 6 -31.22 10.52 30.43
N THR A 7 -30.81 10.94 31.62
CA THR A 7 -29.39 11.16 31.96
C THR A 7 -28.87 9.94 32.71
N SER A 8 -27.83 9.29 32.19
CA SER A 8 -27.10 8.25 32.92
C SER A 8 -25.87 8.89 33.57
N THR A 9 -25.98 9.07 34.89
CA THR A 9 -24.88 9.42 35.79
C THR A 9 -24.13 8.14 36.15
N PHE A 10 -22.83 8.08 35.91
CA PHE A 10 -21.94 7.16 36.63
C PHE A 10 -20.70 7.90 37.14
N THR A 11 -20.49 7.73 38.43
CA THR A 11 -19.59 8.44 39.33
C THR A 11 -18.18 7.86 39.33
N TYR A 12 -17.20 8.70 39.68
CA TYR A 12 -15.75 8.55 39.54
C TYR A 12 -15.01 7.75 40.64
N SER A 13 -13.86 7.17 40.24
CA SER A 13 -12.53 7.09 40.93
C SER A 13 -12.32 6.14 42.14
N PRO A 14 -11.07 5.73 42.54
CA PRO A 14 -9.75 6.29 42.16
C PRO A 14 -8.55 5.32 41.89
N VAL A 15 -7.54 5.88 41.21
CA VAL A 15 -6.07 5.88 41.44
C VAL A 15 -5.39 4.65 42.06
N ASN A 16 -4.40 4.09 41.34
CA ASN A 16 -3.30 3.35 41.96
C ASN A 16 -1.95 4.01 41.63
N SER A 17 -1.39 4.75 42.58
CA SER A 17 -0.07 5.37 42.55
C SER A 17 0.91 4.53 43.38
N GLY A 18 1.49 3.49 42.75
CA GLY A 18 2.55 2.68 43.35
C GLY A 18 3.88 3.43 43.36
N SER A 19 4.25 3.98 44.52
CA SER A 19 5.53 4.65 44.74
C SER A 19 6.66 3.66 45.04
N ARG A 20 7.79 3.93 44.38
CA ARG A 20 9.16 3.42 44.56
C ARG A 20 9.50 2.84 45.95
N GLY A 21 9.97 1.60 45.94
CA GLY A 21 10.76 0.98 47.01
C GLY A 21 12.04 0.34 46.44
N LEU A 22 13.18 0.96 46.73
CA LEU A 22 14.54 0.57 46.34
C LEU A 22 14.99 -0.72 47.05
N ARG A 23 15.50 -1.71 46.32
CA ARG A 23 16.55 -2.63 46.84
C ARG A 23 17.60 -2.95 45.79
N LYS A 24 18.77 -2.36 46.00
CA LYS A 24 20.04 -2.62 45.33
C LYS A 24 20.59 -3.95 45.87
N SER A 25 20.88 -4.91 44.99
CA SER A 25 21.81 -6.00 45.31
C SER A 25 22.71 -6.22 44.11
N ARG A 26 24.02 -6.03 44.34
CA ARG A 26 25.10 -6.41 43.44
C ARG A 26 25.52 -7.82 43.82
N ASN A 27 25.68 -8.73 42.85
CA ASN A 27 26.99 -9.32 42.53
C ASN A 27 26.87 -10.50 41.54
N SER A 28 28.03 -10.73 40.90
CA SER A 28 28.49 -11.91 40.15
C SER A 28 27.85 -12.24 38.79
N SER A 29 28.54 -11.76 37.76
CA SER A 29 29.09 -12.56 36.64
C SER A 29 28.40 -13.89 36.30
N ILE A 30 27.68 -13.89 35.18
CA ILE A 30 27.80 -14.91 34.13
C ILE A 30 27.43 -14.22 32.82
N SER A 31 28.37 -14.24 31.89
CA SER A 31 28.20 -13.85 30.50
C SER A 31 27.18 -14.75 29.84
N ILE A 32 25.96 -14.25 29.60
CA ILE A 32 25.16 -14.73 28.49
C ILE A 32 25.01 -13.54 27.56
N GLN A 33 25.91 -13.52 26.58
CA GLN A 33 25.78 -12.75 25.36
C GLN A 33 24.54 -13.27 24.63
N GLY A 34 23.36 -12.91 25.17
CA GLY A 34 22.09 -13.14 24.56
C GLY A 34 22.03 -12.24 23.35
N HIS A 35 22.31 -12.82 22.19
CA HIS A 35 21.88 -12.22 20.94
C HIS A 35 20.38 -12.01 21.06
N CYS A 36 19.96 -10.78 21.32
CA CYS A 36 18.57 -10.40 21.16
C CYS A 36 18.28 -10.56 19.67
N VAL A 37 17.72 -11.70 19.27
CA VAL A 37 17.14 -11.86 17.95
C VAL A 37 15.94 -10.94 17.96
N LYS A 38 16.13 -9.69 17.51
CA LYS A 38 15.03 -8.80 17.20
C LYS A 38 14.22 -9.52 16.14
N ALA A 39 13.04 -9.99 16.49
CA ALA A 39 12.06 -10.49 15.53
C ALA A 39 11.76 -9.33 14.57
N MET A 40 12.39 -9.34 13.40
CA MET A 40 12.06 -8.41 12.32
C MET A 40 10.68 -8.81 11.81
N ARG A 41 9.66 -7.99 12.07
CA ARG A 41 8.42 -8.04 11.31
C ARG A 41 8.77 -7.67 9.88
N ILE A 42 8.85 -8.66 9.00
CA ILE A 42 8.87 -8.43 7.56
C ILE A 42 7.41 -8.12 7.21
N GLU A 43 7.04 -6.84 7.30
CA GLU A 43 5.76 -6.37 6.76
C GLU A 43 5.89 -6.39 5.24
N LYS A 44 5.07 -7.21 4.59
CA LYS A 44 5.01 -7.26 3.13
C LYS A 44 4.60 -5.89 2.58
N SER A 45 5.21 -5.48 1.48
CA SER A 45 4.78 -4.25 0.81
C SER A 45 3.36 -4.43 0.26
N LEU A 46 2.66 -3.32 0.01
CA LEU A 46 1.32 -3.38 -0.59
C LEU A 46 1.37 -4.02 -1.98
N GLU A 47 2.41 -3.74 -2.76
CA GLU A 47 2.56 -4.36 -4.08
C GLU A 47 2.59 -5.90 -3.97
N GLU A 48 3.32 -6.44 -3.00
CA GLU A 48 3.35 -7.89 -2.76
C GLU A 48 2.02 -8.43 -2.25
N LEU A 49 1.37 -7.72 -1.31
CA LEU A 49 0.10 -8.15 -0.72
C LEU A 49 -1.04 -8.27 -1.75
N TYR A 50 -1.06 -7.35 -2.72
CA TYR A 50 -2.09 -7.30 -3.76
C TYR A 50 -1.62 -7.89 -5.11
N ASN A 51 -0.48 -8.58 -5.13
CA ASN A 51 0.11 -9.17 -6.34
C ASN A 51 0.34 -8.16 -7.50
N VAL A 52 0.44 -6.87 -7.19
CA VAL A 52 0.79 -5.83 -8.16
C VAL A 52 2.30 -5.90 -8.36
N LYS A 53 2.75 -6.13 -9.58
CA LYS A 53 4.20 -6.15 -9.87
C LYS A 53 4.60 -4.80 -10.45
N VAL A 54 5.73 -4.28 -9.98
CA VAL A 54 6.28 -3.03 -10.51
C VAL A 54 7.76 -3.19 -10.84
N GLU A 55 8.12 -2.71 -12.02
CA GLU A 55 9.51 -2.51 -12.43
C GLU A 55 9.73 -1.01 -12.58
N ARG A 56 10.55 -0.46 -11.69
CA ARG A 56 10.83 0.98 -11.64
C ARG A 56 11.88 1.34 -12.68
N LYS A 57 11.72 2.48 -13.35
CA LYS A 57 12.68 3.04 -14.32
C LYS A 57 13.09 2.03 -15.40
N VAL A 58 12.10 1.50 -16.12
CA VAL A 58 12.32 0.46 -17.13
C VAL A 58 13.22 0.97 -18.27
N SER A 59 14.17 0.13 -18.67
CA SER A 59 15.09 0.47 -19.76
C SER A 59 14.37 0.59 -21.12
N PRO A 60 14.80 1.50 -22.02
CA PRO A 60 14.22 1.65 -23.35
C PRO A 60 14.24 0.35 -24.17
N LYS A 61 15.27 -0.48 -24.00
CA LYS A 61 15.38 -1.79 -24.66
C LYS A 61 14.22 -2.70 -24.31
N LYS A 62 13.83 -2.74 -23.03
CA LYS A 62 12.72 -3.58 -22.57
C LYS A 62 11.37 -3.03 -23.03
N LEU A 63 11.19 -1.72 -23.02
CA LEU A 63 9.98 -1.08 -23.57
C LEU A 63 9.81 -1.40 -25.06
N ALA A 64 10.91 -1.38 -25.83
CA ALA A 64 10.91 -1.76 -27.24
C ALA A 64 10.57 -3.25 -27.45
N GLN A 65 11.15 -4.14 -26.64
CA GLN A 65 10.85 -5.58 -26.68
C GLN A 65 9.38 -5.88 -26.37
N LEU A 66 8.78 -5.17 -25.41
CA LEU A 66 7.37 -5.28 -25.06
C LEU A 66 6.43 -4.60 -26.07
N GLY A 67 6.98 -3.84 -27.03
CA GLY A 67 6.19 -3.13 -28.03
C GLY A 67 5.30 -2.04 -27.44
N VAL A 68 5.71 -1.42 -26.32
CA VAL A 68 4.91 -0.43 -25.58
C VAL A 68 4.45 0.72 -26.47
N SER A 69 5.22 1.09 -27.50
CA SER A 69 4.84 2.11 -28.49
C SER A 69 3.56 1.80 -29.28
N LYS A 70 3.10 0.54 -29.29
CA LYS A 70 1.88 0.08 -29.96
C LYS A 70 0.69 -0.08 -29.02
N TRP A 71 0.90 0.06 -27.71
CA TRP A 71 -0.17 -0.06 -26.71
C TRP A 71 -1.13 1.12 -26.78
N SER A 72 -2.34 0.90 -26.27
CA SER A 72 -3.37 1.93 -26.16
C SER A 72 -2.92 3.03 -25.20
N VAL A 73 -3.25 4.28 -25.53
CA VAL A 73 -2.90 5.45 -24.70
C VAL A 73 -4.11 5.87 -23.88
N TRP A 74 -3.89 6.19 -22.61
CA TRP A 74 -4.87 6.82 -21.75
C TRP A 74 -4.28 8.07 -21.08
N LYS A 75 -5.12 9.09 -20.88
CA LYS A 75 -4.72 10.38 -20.30
C LYS A 75 -5.79 10.92 -19.38
N THR A 76 -5.37 11.60 -18.33
CA THR A 76 -6.26 12.35 -17.44
C THR A 76 -5.53 13.54 -16.82
N GLY A 77 -6.29 14.39 -16.12
CA GLY A 77 -5.78 15.41 -15.21
C GLY A 77 -6.06 15.05 -13.75
N LYS A 78 -6.08 16.07 -12.88
CA LYS A 78 -6.43 15.89 -11.47
C LYS A 78 -7.83 15.30 -11.32
N SER A 79 -7.91 14.07 -10.82
CA SER A 79 -9.14 13.27 -10.81
C SER A 79 -9.04 12.10 -9.83
N ARG A 80 -10.19 11.50 -9.50
CA ARG A 80 -10.28 10.23 -8.76
C ARG A 80 -11.27 9.32 -9.48
N PHE A 81 -10.90 8.05 -9.66
CA PHE A 81 -11.75 7.05 -10.28
C PHE A 81 -11.75 5.75 -9.48
N PRO A 82 -12.92 5.15 -9.19
CA PRO A 82 -12.97 3.74 -8.83
C PRO A 82 -12.61 2.91 -10.07
N TRP A 83 -11.80 1.88 -9.90
CA TRP A 83 -11.37 1.01 -10.99
C TRP A 83 -11.33 -0.45 -10.57
N ASP A 84 -11.80 -1.31 -11.48
CA ASP A 84 -11.90 -2.74 -11.31
C ASP A 84 -11.23 -3.43 -12.50
N TRP A 85 -10.14 -4.14 -12.23
CA TRP A 85 -9.39 -4.90 -13.21
C TRP A 85 -9.99 -6.28 -13.40
N GLN A 86 -10.82 -6.45 -14.41
CA GLN A 86 -11.40 -7.77 -14.73
C GLN A 86 -10.40 -8.77 -15.34
N VAL A 87 -9.30 -8.26 -15.90
CA VAL A 87 -8.21 -9.03 -16.52
C VAL A 87 -6.86 -8.41 -16.13
N ASP A 88 -5.80 -9.19 -16.28
CA ASP A 88 -4.44 -8.70 -16.09
C ASP A 88 -4.16 -7.55 -17.05
N GLN A 89 -3.66 -6.43 -16.51
CA GLN A 89 -3.32 -5.26 -17.29
C GLN A 89 -1.86 -4.90 -17.07
N LEU A 90 -1.13 -4.69 -18.16
CA LEU A 90 0.16 -4.04 -18.16
C LEU A 90 -0.01 -2.55 -18.42
N VAL A 91 0.65 -1.74 -17.60
CA VAL A 91 0.61 -0.28 -17.67
C VAL A 91 2.03 0.26 -17.62
N TYR A 92 2.39 1.12 -18.56
CA TYR A 92 3.60 1.91 -18.53
C TYR A 92 3.24 3.39 -18.37
N ILE A 93 3.74 4.02 -17.31
CA ILE A 93 3.48 5.43 -17.03
C ILE A 93 4.47 6.26 -17.84
N GLU A 94 3.97 7.07 -18.77
CA GLU A 94 4.79 7.98 -19.57
C GLU A 94 4.99 9.32 -18.85
N GLU A 95 3.95 9.81 -18.16
CA GLU A 95 3.97 11.10 -17.49
C GLU A 95 3.07 11.09 -16.25
N GLY A 96 3.49 11.83 -15.21
CA GLY A 96 2.71 12.05 -14.01
C GLY A 96 2.91 10.99 -12.93
N GLU A 97 1.96 10.94 -12.01
CA GLU A 97 1.89 9.97 -10.91
C GLU A 97 0.46 9.52 -10.66
N VAL A 98 0.32 8.31 -10.14
CA VAL A 98 -0.95 7.75 -9.67
C VAL A 98 -0.75 7.15 -8.28
N ARG A 99 -1.73 7.37 -7.40
CA ARG A 99 -1.86 6.62 -6.16
C ARG A 99 -3.00 5.63 -6.29
N VAL A 100 -2.71 4.38 -5.98
CA VAL A 100 -3.65 3.27 -6.05
C VAL A 100 -3.99 2.87 -4.63
N VAL A 101 -5.24 3.06 -4.24
CA VAL A 101 -5.76 2.73 -2.92
C VAL A 101 -6.61 1.48 -3.06
N PRO A 102 -6.10 0.28 -2.69
CA PRO A 102 -6.88 -0.94 -2.73
C PRO A 102 -8.16 -0.81 -1.90
N GLU A 103 -9.22 -1.47 -2.36
CA GLU A 103 -10.51 -1.45 -1.65
C GLU A 103 -10.35 -1.86 -0.17
N GLY A 104 -10.95 -1.08 0.74
CA GLY A 104 -10.84 -1.30 2.19
C GLY A 104 -9.48 -0.97 2.84
N SER A 105 -8.46 -0.54 2.07
CA SER A 105 -7.14 -0.18 2.61
C SER A 105 -7.07 1.29 3.04
N LYS A 106 -6.34 1.57 4.14
CA LYS A 106 -5.94 2.93 4.54
C LYS A 106 -4.60 3.37 3.93
N HIS A 107 -3.89 2.46 3.30
CA HIS A 107 -2.59 2.69 2.67
C HIS A 107 -2.71 2.59 1.15
N PHE A 108 -1.78 3.21 0.43
CA PHE A 108 -1.79 3.28 -1.03
C PHE A 108 -0.43 2.91 -1.61
N MET A 109 -0.44 2.39 -2.83
CA MET A 109 0.75 2.27 -3.67
C MET A 109 0.91 3.54 -4.50
N GLN A 110 2.14 3.97 -4.74
CA GLN A 110 2.43 5.14 -5.57
C GLN A 110 3.29 4.72 -6.77
N PHE A 111 2.87 5.13 -7.95
CA PHE A 111 3.57 4.90 -9.21
C PHE A 111 3.78 6.21 -9.96
N VAL A 112 4.92 6.30 -10.65
CA VAL A 112 5.38 7.52 -11.31
C VAL A 112 5.86 7.21 -12.74
N ALA A 113 6.08 8.26 -13.53
CA ALA A 113 6.65 8.14 -14.86
C ALA A 113 7.92 7.25 -14.90
N GLY A 114 7.95 6.34 -15.88
CA GLY A 114 9.02 5.35 -16.06
C GLY A 114 8.75 3.99 -15.40
N ASP A 115 7.66 3.85 -14.65
CA ASP A 115 7.27 2.57 -14.04
C ASP A 115 6.46 1.71 -15.00
N LEU A 116 6.78 0.41 -15.03
CA LEU A 116 5.99 -0.62 -15.68
C LEU A 116 5.30 -1.47 -14.61
N ILE A 117 3.98 -1.52 -14.68
CA ILE A 117 3.13 -2.12 -13.66
C ILE A 117 2.33 -3.25 -14.29
N ARG A 118 2.21 -4.37 -13.58
CA ARG A 118 1.22 -5.41 -13.86
C ARG A 118 0.20 -5.38 -12.74
N TYR A 119 -1.01 -4.94 -13.05
CA TYR A 119 -2.17 -5.13 -12.19
C TYR A 119 -2.76 -6.52 -12.43
N PRO A 120 -3.02 -7.30 -11.36
CA PRO A 120 -3.65 -8.59 -11.52
C PRO A 120 -5.15 -8.42 -11.79
N LYS A 121 -5.74 -9.43 -12.41
CA LYS A 121 -7.20 -9.58 -12.49
C LYS A 121 -7.85 -9.65 -11.11
N TRP A 122 -9.10 -9.24 -11.07
CA TRP A 122 -9.97 -9.13 -9.90
C TRP A 122 -9.37 -8.27 -8.79
N PHE A 123 -8.64 -7.24 -9.21
CA PHE A 123 -8.12 -6.21 -8.32
C PHE A 123 -9.05 -5.00 -8.39
N GLU A 124 -9.38 -4.42 -7.24
CA GLU A 124 -10.24 -3.26 -7.12
C GLU A 124 -9.51 -2.17 -6.32
N ALA A 125 -9.51 -0.95 -6.85
CA ALA A 125 -8.88 0.18 -6.19
C ALA A 125 -9.47 1.52 -6.61
N ASP A 126 -9.35 2.50 -5.73
CA ASP A 126 -9.49 3.91 -6.08
C ASP A 126 -8.15 4.46 -6.63
N LEU A 127 -8.21 5.07 -7.81
CA LEU A 127 -7.09 5.75 -8.43
C LEU A 127 -7.17 7.23 -8.14
N TRP A 128 -6.07 7.81 -7.68
CA TRP A 128 -5.95 9.24 -7.41
C TRP A 128 -4.84 9.85 -8.25
N PHE A 129 -5.20 10.88 -9.01
CA PHE A 129 -4.30 11.64 -9.87
C PHE A 129 -4.22 13.08 -9.36
N ASN A 130 -3.01 13.54 -9.03
CA ASN A 130 -2.80 14.89 -8.48
C ASN A 130 -2.57 15.97 -9.57
N GLY A 131 -2.40 15.56 -10.83
CA GLY A 131 -2.07 16.45 -11.94
C GLY A 131 -2.26 15.76 -13.29
N LEU A 132 -1.51 16.21 -14.31
CA LEU A 132 -1.48 15.56 -15.60
C LEU A 132 -0.92 14.14 -15.46
N TYR A 133 -1.57 13.19 -16.12
CA TYR A 133 -1.18 11.80 -16.13
C TYR A 133 -1.40 11.20 -17.51
N GLN A 134 -0.41 10.44 -17.98
CA GLN A 134 -0.48 9.71 -19.23
C GLN A 134 0.17 8.34 -19.06
N GLU A 135 -0.53 7.32 -19.54
CA GLU A 135 -0.05 5.95 -19.55
C GLU A 135 -0.31 5.28 -20.89
N ARG A 136 0.42 4.18 -21.09
CA ARG A 136 0.14 3.20 -22.11
C ARG A 136 -0.25 1.89 -21.47
N TYR A 137 -1.29 1.25 -21.98
CA TYR A 137 -1.79 0.02 -21.40
C TYR A 137 -2.07 -1.06 -22.43
N SER A 138 -1.94 -2.31 -22.00
CA SER A 138 -2.28 -3.50 -22.75
C SER A 138 -2.94 -4.52 -21.82
N PHE A 139 -4.08 -5.06 -22.24
CA PHE A 139 -4.73 -6.16 -21.54
C PHE A 139 -4.09 -7.47 -21.98
N ARG A 140 -3.78 -8.35 -21.01
CA ARG A 140 -3.33 -9.70 -21.31
C ARG A 140 -4.53 -10.62 -21.45
N ALA A 141 -4.58 -11.36 -22.56
CA ALA A 141 -5.58 -12.40 -22.76
C ALA A 141 -5.28 -13.60 -21.85
N TYR A 142 -6.32 -14.39 -21.56
CA TYR A 142 -6.18 -15.66 -20.86
C TYR A 142 -5.23 -16.60 -21.63
N GLY A 143 -4.18 -17.08 -20.96
CA GLY A 143 -3.19 -18.02 -21.52
C GLY A 143 -1.80 -17.44 -21.78
N ASP A 144 -1.59 -16.14 -21.56
CA ASP A 144 -0.28 -15.46 -21.73
C ASP A 144 0.63 -15.53 -20.48
N ASP A 145 0.51 -16.63 -19.73
CA ASP A 145 1.33 -16.97 -18.57
C ASP A 145 2.60 -17.70 -19.02
N ASN A 146 3.48 -17.00 -19.75
CA ASN A 146 4.82 -17.48 -20.06
C ASN A 146 5.87 -16.75 -19.24
#